data_AF-X0S3Z9-F1
#
_entry.id   AF-X0S3Z9-F1
#
_cell.length_a   1.000
_cell.length_b   1.000
_cell.length_c   1.000
_cell.angle_alpha   90.00
_cell.angle_beta   90.00
_cell.angle_gamma   90.00
#
_symmetry.space_group_name_H-M   'P 1'
#
loop_
_entity.id
_entity.type
_entity.pdbx_description
1 polymer ?
#
loop_
_entity_poly.entity_id
_entity_poly.type
_entity_poly.pdbx_seq_one_letter_code
_entity_poly.pdbx_strand_id
1 'polypeptide(L)'
;MTGSPEQIRQYLVNRYKQEYISEWKRFLSQVYVRDSTGFDDHAVLLNQLSNAAESPLKTLFETVDRQTQWDNKAANQAAGNGGESRRSFVNWFKQTILRQSPAELRQAEAAMNNGGSSNNAAPVAQVSSGVIAQEFSSIHALVTPREENQDLSLLDSYLVSLGYIRTRFNNIARSDDIGLMLCCLPHKPSAPKAQS
;
A
#
# COMPACT_ATOMS: atom_id res chain seq x y z
N MET A 1 8.21 37.36 25.66
CA MET A 1 8.40 36.29 24.66
C MET A 1 7.39 36.48 23.55
N THR A 2 7.63 37.43 22.65
CA THR A 2 6.81 37.67 21.45
C THR A 2 7.56 37.07 20.28
N GLY A 3 7.33 35.78 20.03
CA GLY A 3 7.87 35.14 18.83
C GLY A 3 7.32 35.83 17.58
N SER A 4 8.17 36.04 16.58
CA SER A 4 7.74 36.58 15.28
C SER A 4 6.56 35.74 14.74
N PRO A 5 5.56 36.34 14.07
CA PRO A 5 4.41 35.61 13.53
C PRO A 5 4.77 34.35 12.74
N GLU A 6 5.93 34.35 12.07
CA GLU A 6 6.42 33.18 11.34
C GLU A 6 6.89 32.05 12.26
N GLN A 7 7.53 32.37 13.38
CA GLN A 7 8.00 31.37 14.35
C GLN A 7 6.82 30.62 14.99
N ILE A 8 5.74 31.35 15.31
CA ILE A 8 4.51 30.75 15.86
C ILE A 8 3.85 29.83 14.83
N ARG A 9 3.80 30.24 13.55
CA ARG A 9 3.26 29.41 12.47
C ARG A 9 4.06 28.12 12.28
N GLN A 10 5.39 28.23 12.22
CA GLN A 10 6.26 27.06 12.07
C GLN A 10 6.09 26.08 13.24
N TYR A 11 6.00 26.60 14.46
CA TYR A 11 5.75 25.78 15.64
C TYR A 11 4.41 25.04 15.55
N LEU A 12 3.32 25.73 15.20
CA LEU A 12 1.99 25.13 15.06
C LEU A 12 1.94 24.08 13.95
N VAL A 13 2.56 24.36 12.80
CA VAL A 13 2.64 23.41 11.68
C VAL A 13 3.42 22.17 12.09
N ASN A 14 4.56 22.33 12.77
CA ASN A 14 5.35 21.19 13.21
C ASN A 14 4.58 20.32 14.22
N ARG A 15 3.92 20.95 15.20
CA ARG A 15 3.07 20.23 16.16
C ARG A 15 1.94 19.47 15.47
N TYR A 16 1.25 20.11 14.52
CA TYR A 16 0.21 19.44 13.74
C TYR A 16 0.75 18.21 12.99
N LYS A 17 1.93 18.30 12.37
CA LYS A 17 2.54 17.16 11.68
C LYS A 17 2.87 16.01 12.65
N GLN A 18 3.35 16.31 13.85
CA GLN A 18 3.62 15.31 14.88
C GLN A 18 2.34 14.61 15.34
N GLU A 19 1.29 15.37 15.63
CA GLU A 19 -0.02 14.81 16.00
C GLU A 19 -0.60 13.95 14.87
N TYR A 20 -0.50 14.41 13.62
CA TYR A 20 -0.88 13.65 12.43
C TYR A 20 -0.17 12.30 12.34
N ILE A 21 1.15 12.26 12.51
CA ILE A 21 1.93 11.01 12.51
C ILE A 21 1.45 10.08 13.63
N SER A 22 1.21 10.63 14.83
CA SER A 22 0.79 9.83 15.97
C SER A 22 -0.58 9.19 15.77
N GLU A 23 -1.55 9.92 15.20
CA GLU A 23 -2.89 9.41 14.92
C GLU A 23 -2.87 8.39 13.79
N TRP A 24 -2.04 8.56 12.76
CA TRP A 24 -1.86 7.53 11.73
C TRP A 24 -1.24 6.26 12.27
N LYS A 25 -0.20 6.36 13.10
CA LYS A 25 0.40 5.18 13.76
C LYS A 25 -0.62 4.47 14.64
N ARG A 26 -1.43 5.22 15.39
CA ARG A 26 -2.52 4.68 16.20
C ARG A 26 -3.56 3.98 15.34
N PHE A 27 -4.04 4.61 14.27
CA PHE A 27 -4.98 3.99 13.33
C PHE A 27 -4.46 2.67 12.78
N LEU A 28 -3.20 2.65 12.31
CA LEU A 28 -2.57 1.44 11.78
C LEU A 28 -2.44 0.32 12.84
N SER A 29 -2.17 0.68 14.09
CA SER A 29 -2.13 -0.29 15.20
C SER A 29 -3.49 -0.89 15.53
N GLN A 30 -4.58 -0.25 15.10
CA GLN A 30 -5.95 -0.71 15.32
C GLN A 30 -6.51 -1.50 14.12
N VAL A 31 -5.71 -1.70 13.07
CA VAL A 31 -6.11 -2.56 11.95
C VAL A 31 -5.82 -4.01 12.33
N TYR A 32 -6.87 -4.82 12.41
CA TYR A 32 -6.77 -6.24 12.72
C TYR A 32 -7.30 -7.10 11.58
N VAL A 33 -6.71 -8.27 11.41
CA VAL A 33 -7.26 -9.31 10.52
C VAL A 33 -8.41 -9.98 11.26
N ARG A 34 -9.53 -10.19 10.57
CA ARG A 34 -10.70 -10.87 11.13
C ARG A 34 -10.30 -12.27 11.60
N ASP A 35 -10.68 -12.62 12.82
CA ASP A 35 -10.51 -13.98 13.32
C ASP A 35 -11.36 -14.96 12.48
N SER A 36 -10.86 -16.18 12.32
CA SER A 36 -11.54 -17.24 11.57
C SER A 36 -11.37 -18.54 12.33
N THR A 37 -12.49 -19.20 12.61
CA THR A 37 -12.53 -20.41 13.44
C THR A 37 -12.57 -21.70 12.63
N GLY A 38 -12.85 -21.60 11.32
CA GLY A 38 -13.05 -22.73 10.42
C GLY A 38 -12.24 -22.64 9.12
N PHE A 39 -11.91 -23.80 8.56
CA PHE A 39 -11.11 -23.93 7.35
C PHE A 39 -11.71 -23.16 6.14
N ASP A 40 -13.03 -23.23 5.95
CA ASP A 40 -13.72 -22.52 4.87
C ASP A 40 -13.65 -21.00 5.03
N ASP A 41 -13.74 -20.50 6.26
CA ASP A 41 -13.62 -19.06 6.55
C ASP A 41 -12.19 -18.55 6.26
N HIS A 42 -11.17 -19.36 6.55
CA HIS A 42 -9.79 -19.06 6.17
C HIS A 42 -9.63 -19.05 4.64
N ALA A 43 -10.29 -19.95 3.91
CA ALA A 43 -10.25 -19.98 2.45
C ALA A 43 -10.81 -18.67 1.85
N VAL A 44 -11.94 -18.20 2.38
CA VAL A 44 -12.59 -16.95 1.95
C VAL A 44 -11.72 -15.75 2.27
N LEU A 45 -11.16 -15.67 3.48
CA LEU A 45 -10.29 -14.57 3.91
C LEU A 45 -9.00 -14.51 3.07
N LEU A 46 -8.36 -15.66 2.84
CA LEU A 46 -7.16 -15.76 2.02
C LEU A 46 -7.45 -15.43 0.55
N ASN A 47 -8.61 -15.82 0.03
CA ASN A 47 -9.08 -15.45 -1.30
C ASN A 47 -9.20 -13.93 -1.46
N GLN A 48 -9.81 -13.26 -0.48
CA GLN A 48 -9.97 -11.81 -0.49
C GLN A 48 -8.64 -11.08 -0.35
N LEU A 49 -7.76 -11.52 0.56
CA LEU A 49 -6.45 -10.90 0.76
C LEU A 49 -5.51 -11.09 -0.44
N SER A 50 -5.56 -12.27 -1.09
CA SER A 50 -4.68 -12.60 -2.21
C SER A 50 -5.15 -12.03 -3.55
N ASN A 51 -6.34 -11.42 -3.64
CA ASN A 51 -6.85 -10.90 -4.90
C ASN A 51 -6.07 -9.64 -5.30
N ALA A 52 -5.15 -9.75 -6.27
CA ALA A 52 -4.31 -8.63 -6.68
C ALA A 52 -5.09 -7.41 -7.21
N ALA A 53 -6.32 -7.61 -7.71
CA ALA A 53 -7.17 -6.53 -8.20
C ALA A 53 -7.98 -5.84 -7.10
N GLU A 54 -8.42 -6.58 -6.08
CA GLU A 54 -9.33 -6.09 -5.02
C GLU A 54 -8.81 -6.40 -3.61
N SER A 55 -7.49 -6.40 -3.41
CA SER A 55 -6.90 -6.71 -2.11
C SER A 55 -7.12 -5.54 -1.13
N PRO A 56 -7.78 -5.77 0.02
CA PRO A 56 -7.90 -4.74 1.06
C PRO A 56 -6.55 -4.28 1.59
N LEU A 57 -5.55 -5.18 1.59
CA LEU A 57 -4.19 -4.87 2.02
C LEU A 57 -3.52 -3.88 1.07
N LYS A 58 -3.71 -4.09 -0.24
CA LYS A 58 -3.22 -3.18 -1.28
C LYS A 58 -3.84 -1.79 -1.12
N THR A 59 -5.17 -1.74 -1.03
CA THR A 59 -5.90 -0.48 -0.85
C THR A 59 -5.45 0.26 0.41
N LEU A 60 -5.22 -0.45 1.52
CA LEU A 60 -4.73 0.14 2.76
C LEU A 60 -3.36 0.80 2.56
N PHE A 61 -2.35 0.05 2.11
CA PHE A 61 -0.99 0.59 1.97
C PHE A 61 -0.90 1.70 0.93
N GLU A 62 -1.59 1.59 -0.20
CA GLU A 62 -1.66 2.64 -1.21
C GLU A 62 -2.34 3.91 -0.68
N THR A 63 -3.38 3.75 0.16
CA THR A 63 -4.08 4.87 0.78
C THR A 63 -3.20 5.55 1.82
N VAL A 64 -2.48 4.77 2.64
CA VAL A 64 -1.52 5.31 3.61
C VAL A 64 -0.44 6.08 2.88
N ASP A 65 0.20 5.48 1.87
CA ASP A 65 1.20 6.15 1.03
C ASP A 65 0.66 7.47 0.45
N ARG A 66 -0.54 7.43 -0.17
CA ARG A 66 -1.16 8.63 -0.72
C ARG A 66 -1.38 9.72 0.33
N GLN A 67 -1.74 9.35 1.56
CA GLN A 67 -2.07 10.29 2.63
C GLN A 67 -0.85 10.71 3.46
N THR A 68 0.31 10.06 3.35
CA THR A 68 1.50 10.44 4.13
C THR A 68 2.56 11.14 3.28
N GLN A 69 2.45 11.10 1.95
CA GLN A 69 3.45 11.68 1.03
C GLN A 69 3.24 13.16 0.68
N TRP A 70 2.24 13.85 1.25
CA TRP A 70 1.93 15.24 0.91
C TRP A 70 3.05 16.23 1.25
N ASP A 71 3.89 15.93 2.25
CA ASP A 71 5.06 16.76 2.57
C ASP A 71 6.36 16.31 1.91
N ASN A 72 6.29 15.32 1.00
CA ASN A 72 7.40 14.87 0.17
C ASN A 72 7.47 15.70 -1.13
N LYS A 73 8.55 16.46 -1.32
CA LYS A 73 8.73 17.25 -2.55
C LYS A 73 9.00 16.37 -3.78
N ALA A 74 9.75 15.28 -3.63
CA ALA A 74 10.06 14.35 -4.72
C ALA A 74 8.80 13.59 -5.19
N ALA A 75 7.98 13.11 -4.27
CA ALA A 75 6.75 12.40 -4.63
C ALA A 75 5.76 13.31 -5.38
N ASN A 76 5.68 14.59 -5.00
CA ASN A 76 4.83 15.58 -5.68
C ASN A 76 5.33 15.94 -7.11
N GLN A 77 6.64 15.83 -7.36
CA GLN A 77 7.25 16.01 -8.68
C GLN A 77 7.03 14.78 -9.58
N ALA A 78 7.28 13.58 -9.05
CA ALA A 78 7.09 12.32 -9.77
C ALA A 78 5.61 12.04 -10.17
N ALA A 79 4.65 12.61 -9.44
CA ALA A 79 3.21 12.46 -9.68
C ALA A 79 2.68 13.11 -10.98
N GLY A 80 3.54 13.58 -11.89
CA GLY A 80 3.21 14.24 -13.17
C GLY A 80 2.13 13.54 -14.00
N ASN A 81 2.05 12.21 -13.92
CA ASN A 81 1.16 11.40 -14.77
C ASN A 81 0.00 10.68 -14.05
N GLY A 82 -0.20 10.84 -12.73
CA GLY A 82 -1.24 10.05 -12.03
C GLY A 82 -1.69 10.49 -10.63
N GLY A 83 -1.32 11.70 -10.16
CA GLY A 83 -1.50 12.10 -8.75
C GLY A 83 -2.31 13.37 -8.51
N GLU A 84 -3.34 13.65 -9.30
CA GLU A 84 -4.18 14.86 -9.16
C GLU A 84 -4.77 15.02 -7.75
N SER A 85 -5.20 13.92 -7.12
CA SER A 85 -5.74 13.93 -5.75
C SER A 85 -4.70 14.29 -4.69
N ARG A 86 -3.44 13.84 -4.85
CA ARG A 86 -2.31 14.16 -3.96
C ARG A 86 -1.98 15.65 -4.04
N ARG A 87 -1.89 16.20 -5.26
CA ARG A 87 -1.64 17.64 -5.48
C ARG A 87 -2.75 18.53 -4.93
N SER A 88 -4.01 18.11 -5.06
CA SER A 88 -5.16 18.87 -4.55
C SER A 88 -5.11 19.08 -3.04
N PHE A 89 -4.79 18.04 -2.26
CA PHE A 89 -4.66 18.15 -0.80
C PHE A 89 -3.46 19.02 -0.39
N VAL A 90 -2.31 18.86 -1.06
CA VAL A 90 -1.11 19.67 -0.80
C VAL A 90 -1.40 21.16 -1.04
N ASN A 91 -2.08 21.48 -2.14
CA ASN A 91 -2.41 22.85 -2.51
C ASN A 91 -3.45 23.46 -1.54
N TRP A 92 -4.47 22.69 -1.14
CA TRP A 92 -5.39 23.10 -0.07
C TRP A 92 -4.64 23.38 1.25
N PHE A 93 -3.72 22.51 1.66
CA PHE A 93 -2.98 22.69 2.92
C PHE A 93 -2.07 23.93 2.87
N LYS A 94 -1.35 24.13 1.76
CA LYS A 94 -0.50 25.31 1.55
C LYS A 94 -1.32 26.61 1.58
N GLN A 95 -2.49 26.60 0.98
CA GLN A 95 -3.34 27.78 0.92
C GLN A 95 -4.11 28.03 2.24
N THR A 96 -4.60 26.98 2.88
CA THR A 96 -5.49 27.08 4.05
C THR A 96 -4.70 27.15 5.36
N ILE A 97 -3.70 26.28 5.52
CA ILE A 97 -2.94 26.14 6.77
C ILE A 97 -1.69 27.01 6.75
N LEU A 98 -0.93 27.00 5.65
CA LEU A 98 0.26 27.84 5.51
C LEU A 98 -0.06 29.27 5.04
N ARG A 99 -1.33 29.57 4.68
CA ARG A 99 -1.78 30.87 4.13
C ARG A 99 -0.88 31.40 3.00
N GLN A 100 -0.28 30.50 2.21
CA GLN A 100 0.52 30.90 1.05
C GLN A 100 -0.41 31.49 0.00
N SER A 101 -0.01 32.62 -0.59
CA SER A 101 -0.84 33.28 -1.59
C SER A 101 -0.93 32.41 -2.86
N PRO A 102 -2.11 32.31 -3.50
CA PRO A 102 -2.27 31.50 -4.71
C PRO A 102 -1.37 31.95 -5.90
N ALA A 103 -0.82 33.17 -5.86
CA ALA A 103 0.15 33.66 -6.83
C ALA A 103 1.56 33.03 -6.66
N GLU A 104 2.02 32.86 -5.42
CA GLU A 104 3.30 32.19 -5.12
C GLU A 104 3.25 30.68 -5.44
N LEU A 105 2.09 30.05 -5.22
CA LEU A 105 1.87 28.65 -5.58
C LEU A 105 1.91 28.44 -7.09
N ARG A 106 1.27 29.33 -7.88
CA ARG A 106 1.33 29.29 -9.34
C ARG A 106 2.74 29.53 -9.89
N GLN A 107 3.52 30.41 -9.27
CA GLN A 107 4.92 30.63 -9.66
C GLN A 107 5.81 29.43 -9.30
N ALA A 108 5.60 28.80 -8.14
CA ALA A 108 6.31 27.59 -7.74
C ALA A 108 5.95 26.38 -8.63
N GLU A 109 4.68 26.26 -9.03
CA GLU A 109 4.20 25.20 -9.93
C GLU A 109 4.69 25.43 -11.38
N ALA A 110 4.73 26.67 -11.86
CA ALA A 110 5.31 27.03 -13.15
C ALA A 110 6.84 26.87 -13.20
N ALA A 111 7.54 27.11 -12.09
CA ALA A 111 8.97 26.84 -11.95
C ALA A 111 9.28 25.34 -11.93
N MET A 112 8.38 24.52 -11.37
CA MET A 112 8.54 23.07 -11.31
C MET A 112 8.22 22.38 -12.66
N ASN A 113 7.38 22.98 -13.50
CA ASN A 113 7.05 22.47 -14.83
C ASN A 113 8.06 22.88 -15.92
N ASN A 114 8.96 23.83 -15.64
CA ASN A 114 10.04 24.26 -16.55
C ASN A 114 11.41 23.61 -16.24
N GLY A 115 11.52 22.81 -15.18
CA GLY A 115 12.71 22.03 -14.86
C GLY A 115 12.81 20.77 -15.72
N GLY A 116 13.22 20.93 -16.97
CA GLY A 116 13.32 19.87 -17.97
C GLY A 116 14.18 18.67 -17.56
N SER A 117 13.86 17.53 -18.18
CA SER A 117 14.59 16.27 -18.22
C SER A 117 16.07 16.37 -17.86
N SER A 118 16.46 15.81 -16.72
CA SER A 118 17.81 15.31 -16.52
C SER A 118 17.72 13.84 -16.16
N ASN A 119 17.96 13.00 -17.17
CA ASN A 119 18.30 11.60 -17.00
C ASN A 119 19.57 11.52 -16.17
N ASN A 120 19.44 11.27 -14.86
CA ASN A 120 20.54 10.80 -14.04
C ASN A 120 19.97 9.88 -12.97
N ALA A 121 20.15 8.58 -13.19
CA ALA A 121 20.06 7.55 -12.17
C ALA A 121 21.10 7.83 -11.08
N ALA A 122 20.66 8.40 -9.96
CA ALA A 122 21.40 8.53 -8.70
C ALA A 122 20.38 8.76 -7.57
N PRO A 123 20.68 8.35 -6.33
CA PRO A 123 19.74 7.71 -5.42
C PRO A 123 18.56 8.62 -5.08
N VAL A 124 17.37 8.02 -5.04
CA VAL A 124 16.08 8.65 -4.66
C VAL A 124 16.01 9.02 -3.17
N ALA A 125 17.16 9.20 -2.52
CA ALA A 125 17.27 9.59 -1.13
C ALA A 125 17.78 11.04 -1.05
N GLN A 126 17.03 11.90 -0.35
CA GLN A 126 17.42 13.23 0.15
C GLN A 126 16.99 14.46 -0.67
N VAL A 127 15.92 14.42 -1.46
CA VAL A 127 15.17 15.66 -1.75
C VAL A 127 14.21 15.92 -0.59
N SER A 128 14.74 16.52 0.49
CA SER A 128 14.02 17.00 1.69
C SER A 128 12.64 16.37 1.90
N SER A 129 12.60 15.06 2.19
CA SER A 129 11.37 14.38 2.57
C SER A 129 10.86 15.07 3.83
N GLY A 130 9.62 15.57 3.81
CA GLY A 130 9.06 16.15 5.02
C GLY A 130 8.98 15.11 6.15
N VAL A 131 8.86 15.59 7.38
CA VAL A 131 8.86 14.74 8.58
C VAL A 131 7.82 13.60 8.53
N ILE A 132 6.69 13.79 7.83
CA ILE A 132 5.68 12.74 7.68
C ILE A 132 6.16 11.69 6.68
N ALA A 133 6.56 12.11 5.49
CA ALA A 133 7.10 11.22 4.48
C ALA A 133 8.31 10.41 4.95
N GLN A 134 9.13 10.99 5.83
CA GLN A 134 10.27 10.29 6.44
C GLN A 134 9.82 9.14 7.35
N GLU A 135 8.84 9.39 8.22
CA GLU A 135 8.28 8.37 9.12
C GLU A 135 7.58 7.22 8.37
N PHE A 136 6.99 7.51 7.21
CA PHE A 136 6.29 6.53 6.37
C PHE A 136 7.10 6.06 5.16
N SER A 137 8.41 6.33 5.14
CA SER A 137 9.30 6.01 4.02
C SER A 137 9.37 4.51 3.69
N SER A 138 9.25 3.65 4.70
CA SER A 138 9.21 2.19 4.54
C SER A 138 7.96 1.73 3.80
N ILE A 139 6.79 2.30 4.11
CA ILE A 139 5.53 2.01 3.42
C ILE A 139 5.60 2.51 1.98
N HIS A 140 6.14 3.71 1.78
CA HIS A 140 6.34 4.25 0.43
C HIS A 140 7.23 3.34 -0.42
N ALA A 141 8.34 2.85 0.15
CA ALA A 141 9.26 1.94 -0.52
C ALA A 141 8.65 0.56 -0.83
N LEU A 142 7.60 0.16 -0.11
CA LEU A 142 6.87 -1.09 -0.32
C LEU A 142 5.87 -0.99 -1.49
N VAL A 143 5.20 0.17 -1.61
CA VAL A 143 4.15 0.43 -2.62
C VAL A 143 4.73 0.94 -3.94
N THR A 144 5.88 1.62 -3.89
CA THR A 144 6.48 2.19 -5.11
C THR A 144 7.00 1.07 -6.02
N PRO A 145 6.61 1.04 -7.31
CA PRO A 145 7.14 0.08 -8.26
C PRO A 145 8.64 0.29 -8.45
N ARG A 146 9.38 -0.80 -8.62
CA ARG A 146 10.83 -0.74 -8.82
C ARG A 146 11.21 -1.33 -10.16
N GLU A 147 12.10 -0.63 -10.88
CA GLU A 147 12.64 -1.09 -12.16
C GLU A 147 13.33 -2.46 -12.04
N GLU A 148 13.95 -2.73 -10.88
CA GLU A 148 14.59 -4.03 -10.57
C GLU A 148 13.61 -5.21 -10.49
N ASN A 149 12.31 -4.95 -10.28
CA ASN A 149 11.27 -5.97 -10.10
C ASN A 149 10.20 -5.93 -11.20
N GLN A 150 10.59 -5.71 -12.47
CA GLN A 150 9.65 -5.69 -13.61
C GLN A 150 8.49 -4.70 -13.41
N ASP A 151 8.79 -3.54 -12.81
CA ASP A 151 7.81 -2.51 -12.44
C ASP A 151 6.73 -2.97 -11.43
N LEU A 152 6.93 -4.12 -10.78
CA LEU A 152 6.10 -4.58 -9.68
C LEU A 152 6.58 -3.94 -8.38
N SER A 153 5.62 -3.56 -7.54
CA SER A 153 5.93 -3.18 -6.18
C SER A 153 6.29 -4.42 -5.35
N LEU A 154 7.01 -4.21 -4.24
CA LEU A 154 7.26 -5.29 -3.27
C LEU A 154 5.95 -5.82 -2.69
N LEU A 155 4.95 -4.95 -2.54
CA LEU A 155 3.59 -5.34 -2.13
C LEU A 155 2.94 -6.28 -3.14
N ASP A 156 3.02 -5.98 -4.44
CA ASP A 156 2.46 -6.84 -5.49
C ASP A 156 3.13 -8.21 -5.51
N SER A 157 4.45 -8.25 -5.34
CA SER A 157 5.22 -9.49 -5.24
C SER A 157 4.77 -10.34 -4.04
N TYR A 158 4.48 -9.70 -2.91
CA TYR A 158 3.92 -10.37 -1.74
C TYR A 158 2.50 -10.89 -2.00
N LEU A 159 1.62 -10.13 -2.67
CA LEU A 159 0.28 -10.60 -3.02
C LEU A 159 0.30 -11.81 -3.95
N VAL A 160 1.25 -11.85 -4.89
CA VAL A 160 1.51 -13.03 -5.73
C VAL A 160 1.88 -14.22 -4.87
N SER A 161 2.75 -14.04 -3.87
CA SER A 161 3.11 -15.10 -2.92
C SER A 161 1.90 -15.64 -2.14
N LEU A 162 0.98 -14.76 -1.72
CA LEU A 162 -0.28 -15.16 -1.09
C LEU A 162 -1.18 -15.96 -2.04
N GLY A 163 -1.18 -15.63 -3.33
CA GLY A 163 -1.91 -16.37 -4.36
C GLY A 163 -1.46 -17.84 -4.46
N TYR A 164 -0.16 -18.10 -4.30
CA TYR A 164 0.35 -19.48 -4.23
C TYR A 164 -0.15 -20.21 -2.99
N ILE A 165 -0.13 -19.55 -1.82
CA ILE A 165 -0.65 -20.14 -0.57
C ILE A 165 -2.13 -20.48 -0.73
N ARG A 166 -2.94 -19.57 -1.29
CA ARG A 166 -4.34 -19.82 -1.62
C ARG A 166 -4.53 -21.06 -2.48
N THR A 167 -3.72 -21.20 -3.53
CA THR A 167 -3.82 -22.33 -4.45
C THR A 167 -3.53 -23.65 -3.73
N ARG A 168 -2.48 -23.68 -2.92
CA ARG A 168 -2.13 -24.85 -2.10
C ARG A 168 -3.20 -25.18 -1.06
N PHE A 169 -3.73 -24.15 -0.39
CA PHE A 169 -4.80 -24.28 0.60
C PHE A 169 -6.06 -24.88 -0.03
N ASN A 170 -6.49 -24.35 -1.17
CA ASN A 170 -7.65 -24.88 -1.91
C ASN A 170 -7.44 -26.31 -2.42
N ASN A 171 -6.20 -26.73 -2.72
CA ASN A 171 -5.90 -28.10 -3.10
C ASN A 171 -6.01 -29.06 -1.92
N ILE A 172 -5.56 -28.66 -0.74
CA ILE A 172 -5.71 -29.43 0.50
C ILE A 172 -7.19 -29.58 0.84
N ALA A 173 -7.96 -28.48 0.77
CA ALA A 173 -9.41 -28.46 0.98
C ALA A 173 -10.14 -29.56 0.17
N ARG A 174 -9.80 -29.65 -1.12
CA ARG A 174 -10.41 -30.62 -2.04
C ARG A 174 -9.89 -32.04 -1.82
N SER A 175 -8.63 -32.18 -1.40
CA SER A 175 -8.00 -33.49 -1.20
C SER A 175 -8.50 -34.20 0.06
N ASP A 176 -8.86 -33.44 1.10
CA ASP A 176 -9.49 -33.99 2.31
C ASP A 176 -10.88 -34.60 2.02
N ASP A 177 -11.65 -33.95 1.15
CA ASP A 177 -12.93 -34.45 0.64
C ASP A 177 -12.76 -35.72 -0.24
N ILE A 178 -11.68 -35.79 -1.04
CA ILE A 178 -11.35 -36.97 -1.87
C ILE A 178 -10.89 -38.16 -1.01
N GLY A 179 -10.18 -37.93 0.10
CA GLY A 179 -9.74 -38.98 1.02
C GLY A 179 -10.91 -39.76 1.64
N LEU A 180 -12.00 -39.06 1.98
CA LEU A 180 -13.21 -39.67 2.52
C LEU A 180 -13.95 -40.54 1.49
N MET A 181 -13.92 -40.15 0.21
CA MET A 181 -14.53 -40.94 -0.88
C MET A 181 -13.74 -42.22 -1.22
N LEU A 182 -12.42 -42.25 -1.06
CA LEU A 182 -11.61 -43.42 -1.41
C LEU A 182 -11.76 -44.58 -0.40
N CYS A 183 -12.05 -44.28 0.87
CA CYS A 183 -12.32 -45.30 1.90
C CYS A 183 -13.67 -46.02 1.72
N CYS A 184 -14.57 -45.47 0.89
CA CYS A 184 -15.91 -46.01 0.66
C CYS A 184 -16.05 -46.80 -0.66
N LEU A 185 -14.96 -47.12 -1.36
CA LEU A 185 -15.03 -47.99 -2.54
C LEU A 185 -15.22 -49.46 -2.12
N PRO A 186 -16.40 -50.08 -2.33
CA PRO A 186 -16.55 -51.51 -2.06
C PRO A 186 -15.67 -52.29 -3.05
N HIS A 187 -14.73 -53.06 -2.50
CA HIS A 187 -13.97 -54.06 -3.23
C HIS A 187 -14.93 -55.04 -3.90
N LYS A 188 -15.13 -54.89 -5.21
CA LYS A 188 -15.98 -55.80 -6.02
C LYS A 188 -15.23 -57.13 -6.17
N PRO A 189 -15.73 -58.26 -5.63
CA PRO A 189 -15.03 -59.53 -5.75
C PRO A 189 -15.11 -60.04 -7.20
N SER A 190 -13.96 -60.36 -7.78
CA SER A 190 -13.82 -61.02 -9.08
C SER A 190 -14.41 -62.43 -9.02
N ALA A 191 -15.44 -62.70 -9.83
CA ALA A 191 -16.05 -64.01 -9.95
C ALA A 191 -15.12 -65.01 -10.70
N PRO A 192 -15.17 -66.31 -10.35
CA PRO A 192 -14.24 -67.31 -10.87
C PRO A 192 -14.53 -67.71 -12.32
N LYS A 193 -13.44 -67.97 -13.06
CA LYS A 193 -13.42 -68.46 -14.44
C LYS A 193 -13.96 -69.90 -14.45
N ALA A 194 -15.17 -70.09 -14.97
CA ALA A 194 -15.70 -71.43 -15.23
C ALA A 194 -14.94 -72.04 -16.42
N GLN A 195 -14.16 -73.08 -16.12
CA GLN A 195 -13.76 -74.10 -17.07
C GLN A 195 -14.94 -75.08 -17.23
N SER A 196 -15.46 -75.23 -18.44
CA SER A 196 -15.62 -76.50 -19.15
C SER A 196 -16.38 -76.31 -20.45
#